data_AF-A0A812R7D3-F1
#
_entry.id   AF-A0A812R7D3-F1
#
_cell.length_a   1.000
_cell.length_b   1.000
_cell.length_c   1.000
_cell.angle_alpha   90.00
_cell.angle_beta   90.00
_cell.angle_gamma   90.00
#
_symmetry.space_group_name_H-M   'P 1'
#
loop_
_entity.id
_entity.type
_entity.pdbx_description
1 polymer ?
#
loop_
_entity_poly.entity_id
_entity_poly.type
_entity_poly.pdbx_seq_one_letter_code
_entity_poly.pdbx_strand_id
1 'polypeptide(L)'
;MVLALTGKGVQKARKAHFDGGKKALPLADLQLEVPVASQYTHLGGVLDHRVEMKPEMRRRLAVATSSYEAGSKLIFANGTIPLNIRTQMFETVVLSTFHNIALWIPEGPAWSSMCGGYTRLLRRLLSTRYKGSRLFDVPAPFVHIATGSWCLELHAAKSRLGTLSAMARNPPAPLWAVLQQEQKWLKVVSKDLEMIKNEYDDLPDLNAADWPRWWHYLRDNVSQFKQRVKKTLQEFPAMAWGCRSCRRSFKSKGCVQGSICAACGRQYWNTERLSTHLRDSAKCVSWLRAQGKVVTEVMPGKGSKAFQKRCAEEFSLAPTQQAHQPNYTDTEEVWVDEQKGAYRAICEGLTGQAHWQSVDDIREFVMGTIAEFPLYYHEEQAVVERLASDAALLWNTEPDGQWDRDTSRLVMDALAEMEQWHQPFVEASHFTVEAECSLGRFMHRTDSID
;
A
#
# COMPACT_ATOMS: atom_id res chain seq x y z
N MET A 1 -11.89 5.94 -29.31
CA MET A 1 -11.89 7.31 -28.76
C MET A 1 -12.21 7.22 -27.27
N VAL A 2 -11.38 7.81 -26.40
CA VAL A 2 -11.67 7.90 -24.95
C VAL A 2 -12.08 9.35 -24.67
N LEU A 3 -13.26 9.53 -24.09
CA LEU A 3 -13.77 10.85 -23.73
C LEU A 3 -13.49 11.08 -22.23
N ALA A 4 -12.48 11.89 -21.93
CA ALA A 4 -12.19 12.34 -20.58
C ALA A 4 -12.68 13.78 -20.41
N LEU A 5 -13.74 13.96 -19.64
CA LEU A 5 -14.17 15.30 -19.24
C LEU A 5 -13.29 15.77 -18.08
N THR A 6 -12.61 16.90 -18.24
CA THR A 6 -11.70 17.50 -17.25
C THR A 6 -12.04 18.98 -17.03
N GLY A 7 -11.58 19.56 -15.91
CA GLY A 7 -11.71 20.99 -15.62
C GLY A 7 -12.94 21.41 -14.80
N LYS A 8 -13.06 22.73 -14.54
CA LYS A 8 -14.19 23.31 -13.79
C LYS A 8 -15.50 23.13 -14.58
N GLY A 9 -16.57 22.71 -13.91
CA GLY A 9 -17.88 22.48 -14.54
C GLY A 9 -18.10 21.07 -15.09
N VAL A 10 -17.16 20.14 -14.87
CA VAL A 10 -17.27 18.75 -15.34
C VAL A 10 -18.57 18.07 -14.90
N GLN A 11 -19.01 18.31 -13.67
CA GLN A 11 -20.25 17.73 -13.13
C GLN A 11 -21.48 18.31 -13.83
N LYS A 12 -21.46 19.62 -14.12
CA LYS A 12 -22.53 20.28 -14.86
C LYS A 12 -22.63 19.76 -16.29
N ALA A 13 -21.49 19.59 -16.97
CA ALA A 13 -21.44 19.00 -18.31
C ALA A 13 -21.87 17.53 -18.31
N ARG A 14 -21.42 16.74 -17.33
CA ARG A 14 -21.87 15.36 -17.15
C ARG A 14 -23.38 15.27 -16.96
N LYS A 15 -23.93 16.11 -16.07
CA LYS A 15 -25.37 16.18 -15.85
C LYS A 15 -26.09 16.63 -17.12
N ALA A 16 -25.66 17.69 -17.79
CA ALA A 16 -26.32 18.20 -18.99
C ALA A 16 -26.39 17.19 -20.14
N HIS A 17 -25.31 16.42 -20.37
CA HIS A 17 -25.22 15.53 -21.53
C HIS A 17 -25.47 14.05 -21.23
N PHE A 18 -25.36 13.63 -19.97
CA PHE A 18 -25.49 12.23 -19.55
C PHE A 18 -26.53 12.03 -18.43
N ASP A 19 -27.40 13.00 -18.15
CA ASP A 19 -28.52 12.77 -17.21
C ASP A 19 -29.45 11.65 -17.71
N GLY A 20 -30.14 11.01 -16.76
CA GLY A 20 -31.14 9.99 -17.06
C GLY A 20 -30.59 8.69 -17.68
N GLY A 21 -29.28 8.44 -17.56
CA GLY A 21 -28.65 7.21 -18.08
C GLY A 21 -28.45 7.20 -19.59
N LYS A 22 -28.55 8.36 -20.27
CA LYS A 22 -28.19 8.50 -21.68
C LYS A 22 -26.73 8.11 -21.87
N LYS A 23 -26.49 7.05 -22.65
CA LYS A 23 -25.18 6.54 -23.02
C LYS A 23 -24.80 6.99 -24.42
N ALA A 24 -25.13 8.23 -24.80
CA ALA A 24 -24.79 8.75 -26.12
C ALA A 24 -24.47 10.25 -26.06
N LEU A 25 -23.48 10.66 -26.84
CA LEU A 25 -23.11 12.06 -27.04
C LEU A 25 -23.71 12.53 -28.38
N PRO A 26 -24.65 13.49 -28.38
CA PRO A 26 -25.21 14.01 -29.62
C PRO A 26 -24.21 14.93 -30.33
N LEU A 27 -24.01 14.70 -31.62
CA LEU A 27 -23.27 15.55 -32.56
C LEU A 27 -24.29 16.28 -33.43
N ALA A 28 -24.72 17.46 -32.97
CA ALA A 28 -25.86 18.19 -33.55
C ALA A 28 -25.61 18.64 -35.00
N ASP A 29 -24.37 18.95 -35.33
CA ASP A 29 -23.88 19.30 -36.66
C ASP A 29 -24.02 18.15 -37.67
N LEU A 30 -23.79 16.92 -37.20
CA LEU A 30 -23.88 15.71 -38.02
C LEU A 30 -25.24 15.01 -37.91
N GLN A 31 -26.11 15.43 -36.99
CA GLN A 31 -27.35 14.74 -36.62
C GLN A 31 -27.11 13.26 -36.25
N LEU A 32 -25.98 12.98 -35.58
CA LEU A 32 -25.58 11.64 -35.16
C LEU A 32 -25.46 11.56 -33.64
N GLU A 33 -25.67 10.37 -33.08
CA GLU A 33 -25.42 10.08 -31.67
C GLU A 33 -24.27 9.07 -31.54
N VAL A 34 -23.25 9.42 -30.75
CA VAL A 34 -22.11 8.53 -30.51
C VAL A 34 -22.32 7.79 -29.19
N PRO A 35 -22.42 6.45 -29.18
CA PRO A 35 -22.60 5.71 -27.93
C PRO A 35 -21.37 5.83 -27.03
N VAL A 36 -21.61 6.18 -25.77
CA VAL A 36 -20.61 6.33 -24.71
C VAL A 36 -20.78 5.19 -23.71
N ALA A 37 -19.79 4.29 -23.67
CA ALA A 37 -19.73 3.24 -22.67
C ALA A 37 -19.01 3.75 -21.40
N SER A 38 -19.53 3.39 -20.22
CA SER A 38 -18.88 3.71 -18.94
C SER A 38 -17.57 2.96 -18.73
N GLN A 39 -17.43 1.81 -19.40
CA GLN A 39 -16.25 0.95 -19.39
C GLN A 39 -16.03 0.43 -20.81
N TYR A 40 -14.77 0.46 -21.26
CA TYR A 40 -14.35 -0.05 -22.55
C TYR A 40 -13.38 -1.20 -22.34
N THR A 41 -13.62 -2.32 -23.01
CA THR A 41 -12.69 -3.46 -23.04
C THR A 41 -11.90 -3.43 -24.34
N HIS A 42 -10.59 -3.38 -24.24
CA HIS A 42 -9.70 -3.43 -25.39
C HIS A 42 -8.51 -4.34 -25.14
N LEU A 43 -8.28 -5.31 -26.03
CA LEU A 43 -7.19 -6.29 -25.93
C LEU A 43 -7.12 -6.93 -24.52
N GLY A 44 -8.29 -7.17 -23.93
CA GLY A 44 -8.46 -7.74 -22.60
C GLY A 44 -8.25 -6.80 -21.40
N GLY A 45 -7.82 -5.56 -21.61
CA GLY A 45 -7.82 -4.52 -20.57
C GLY A 45 -9.16 -3.82 -20.47
N VAL A 46 -9.54 -3.38 -19.27
CA VAL A 46 -10.69 -2.52 -18.98
C VAL A 46 -10.20 -1.11 -18.70
N LEU A 47 -10.75 -0.17 -19.45
CA LEU A 47 -10.62 1.26 -19.18
C LEU A 47 -11.97 1.77 -18.72
N ASP A 48 -12.01 2.37 -17.54
CA ASP A 48 -13.15 3.20 -17.15
C ASP A 48 -12.85 4.67 -17.44
N HIS A 49 -13.90 5.49 -17.36
CA HIS A 49 -13.80 6.94 -17.61
C HIS A 49 -12.93 7.70 -16.59
N ARG A 50 -12.53 7.06 -15.49
CA ARG A 50 -11.63 7.64 -14.47
C ARG A 50 -10.19 7.15 -14.61
N VAL A 51 -9.98 6.18 -15.51
CA VAL A 51 -8.71 5.46 -15.68
C VAL A 51 -8.27 4.84 -14.35
N GLU A 52 -9.23 4.39 -13.54
CA GLU A 52 -8.95 3.73 -12.26
C GLU A 52 -8.56 2.26 -12.49
N MET A 53 -7.61 1.76 -11.68
CA MET A 53 -7.20 0.35 -11.74
C MET A 53 -8.25 -0.62 -11.16
N LYS A 54 -9.23 -0.11 -10.40
CA LYS A 54 -10.16 -0.96 -9.62
C LYS A 54 -11.03 -1.89 -10.49
N PRO A 55 -11.65 -1.44 -11.59
CA PRO A 55 -12.38 -2.34 -12.49
C PRO A 55 -11.47 -3.40 -13.12
N GLU A 56 -10.27 -3.00 -13.53
CA GLU A 56 -9.28 -3.91 -14.11
C GLU A 56 -8.88 -4.98 -13.11
N MET A 57 -8.49 -4.61 -11.89
CA MET A 57 -8.15 -5.54 -10.81
C MET A 57 -9.27 -6.57 -10.55
N ARG A 58 -10.53 -6.13 -10.49
CA ARG A 58 -11.67 -7.04 -10.27
C ARG A 58 -11.81 -8.05 -11.40
N ARG A 59 -11.77 -7.57 -12.65
CA ARG A 59 -11.86 -8.45 -13.82
C ARG A 59 -10.72 -9.46 -13.84
N ARG A 60 -9.48 -9.02 -13.60
CA ARG A 60 -8.29 -9.87 -13.61
C ARG A 60 -8.37 -10.97 -12.58
N LEU A 61 -8.76 -10.64 -11.35
CA LEU A 61 -8.97 -11.63 -10.31
C LEU A 61 -10.11 -12.60 -10.65
N ALA A 62 -11.18 -12.14 -11.29
CA ALA A 62 -12.26 -13.01 -11.72
C ALA A 62 -11.81 -14.01 -12.81
N VAL A 63 -11.08 -13.54 -13.82
CA VAL A 63 -10.51 -14.39 -14.89
C VAL A 63 -9.48 -15.37 -14.32
N ALA A 64 -8.58 -14.90 -13.46
CA ALA A 64 -7.59 -15.72 -12.77
C ALA A 64 -8.25 -16.81 -11.92
N THR A 65 -9.31 -16.45 -11.18
CA THR A 65 -10.08 -17.41 -10.37
C THR A 65 -10.76 -18.45 -11.25
N SER A 66 -11.43 -18.03 -12.33
CA SER A 66 -12.07 -18.95 -13.27
C SER A 66 -11.06 -19.92 -13.91
N SER A 67 -9.88 -19.41 -14.30
CA SER A 67 -8.80 -20.22 -14.87
C SER A 67 -8.25 -21.23 -13.86
N TYR A 68 -8.13 -20.83 -12.58
CA TYR A 68 -7.78 -21.74 -11.50
C TYR A 68 -8.84 -22.84 -11.32
N GLU A 69 -10.13 -22.49 -11.25
CA GLU A 69 -11.20 -23.46 -11.02
C GLU A 69 -11.28 -24.52 -12.13
N ALA A 70 -11.09 -24.10 -13.39
CA ALA A 70 -11.08 -25.01 -14.54
C ALA A 70 -10.04 -26.14 -14.40
N GLY A 71 -8.86 -25.83 -13.84
CA GLY A 71 -7.80 -26.80 -13.59
C GLY A 71 -7.79 -27.40 -12.18
N SER A 72 -8.72 -27.01 -11.29
CA SER A 72 -8.55 -27.26 -9.86
C SER A 72 -8.62 -28.74 -9.50
N LYS A 73 -9.62 -29.48 -9.99
CA LYS A 73 -9.78 -30.90 -9.66
C LYS A 73 -8.68 -31.78 -10.25
N LEU A 74 -8.27 -31.52 -11.49
CA LEU A 74 -7.35 -32.38 -12.22
C LEU A 74 -5.89 -32.10 -11.88
N ILE A 75 -5.54 -30.82 -11.71
CA ILE A 75 -4.15 -30.38 -11.57
C ILE A 75 -3.92 -29.79 -10.17
N PHE A 76 -4.57 -28.67 -9.84
CA PHE A 76 -4.13 -27.85 -8.71
C PHE A 76 -4.42 -28.43 -7.32
N ALA A 77 -5.50 -29.18 -7.16
CA ALA A 77 -5.87 -29.87 -5.92
C ALA A 77 -5.46 -31.35 -5.91
N ASN A 78 -4.82 -31.84 -6.98
CA ASN A 78 -4.41 -33.22 -7.09
C ASN A 78 -3.13 -33.47 -6.27
N GLY A 79 -3.27 -34.21 -5.17
CA GLY A 79 -2.16 -34.53 -4.26
C GLY A 79 -1.11 -35.48 -4.85
N THR A 80 -1.41 -36.17 -5.95
CA THR A 80 -0.45 -37.06 -6.62
C THR A 80 0.57 -36.27 -7.45
N ILE A 81 0.23 -35.04 -7.85
CA ILE A 81 1.13 -34.16 -8.61
C ILE A 81 1.99 -33.37 -7.63
N PRO A 82 3.33 -33.42 -7.73
CA PRO A 82 4.23 -32.65 -6.89
C PRO A 82 3.91 -31.15 -6.89
N LEU A 83 4.10 -30.49 -5.74
CA LEU A 83 3.73 -29.08 -5.56
C LEU A 83 4.45 -28.17 -6.57
N ASN A 84 5.74 -28.39 -6.82
CA ASN A 84 6.51 -27.61 -7.79
C ASN A 84 5.92 -27.67 -9.21
N ILE A 85 5.47 -28.84 -9.66
CA ILE A 85 4.83 -29.01 -10.97
C ILE A 85 3.47 -28.30 -10.99
N ARG A 86 2.67 -28.43 -9.92
CA ARG A 86 1.40 -27.70 -9.78
C ARG A 86 1.62 -26.18 -9.79
N THR A 87 2.68 -25.69 -9.16
CA THR A 87 3.06 -24.28 -9.20
C THR A 87 3.43 -23.84 -10.62
N GLN A 88 4.25 -24.60 -11.35
CA GLN A 88 4.60 -24.25 -12.74
C GLN A 88 3.37 -24.20 -13.65
N MET A 89 2.45 -25.15 -13.50
CA MET A 89 1.18 -25.15 -14.23
C MET A 89 0.30 -23.96 -13.82
N PHE A 90 0.29 -23.62 -12.53
CA PHE A 90 -0.43 -22.47 -12.01
C PHE A 90 0.11 -21.17 -12.61
N GLU A 91 1.43 -20.98 -12.65
CA GLU A 91 2.03 -19.82 -13.30
C GLU A 91 1.68 -19.78 -14.79
N THR A 92 1.75 -20.91 -15.50
CA THR A 92 1.41 -20.94 -16.92
C THR A 92 -0.05 -20.52 -17.20
N VAL A 93 -1.00 -21.01 -16.41
CA VAL A 93 -2.44 -20.82 -16.66
C VAL A 93 -3.01 -19.58 -15.96
N VAL A 94 -2.61 -19.31 -14.73
CA VAL A 94 -3.19 -18.24 -13.89
C VAL A 94 -2.40 -16.95 -14.03
N LEU A 95 -1.06 -16.96 -13.99
CA LEU A 95 -0.28 -15.73 -14.13
C LEU A 95 -0.47 -15.10 -15.52
N SER A 96 -0.65 -15.90 -16.56
CA SER A 96 -0.93 -15.42 -17.93
C SER A 96 -2.22 -14.60 -18.03
N THR A 97 -3.18 -14.76 -17.11
CA THR A 97 -4.39 -13.93 -17.05
C THR A 97 -4.13 -12.49 -16.59
N PHE A 98 -2.94 -12.23 -16.02
CA PHE A 98 -2.44 -10.89 -15.67
C PHE A 98 -1.62 -10.30 -16.83
N HIS A 99 -2.10 -10.45 -18.07
CA HIS A 99 -1.44 -9.83 -19.22
C HIS A 99 -1.38 -8.30 -19.07
N ASN A 100 -0.36 -7.68 -19.67
CA ASN A 100 -0.05 -6.25 -19.55
C ASN A 100 0.30 -5.76 -18.13
N ILE A 101 0.61 -6.65 -17.18
CA ILE A 101 1.07 -6.28 -15.83
C ILE A 101 2.30 -5.34 -15.85
N ALA A 102 3.09 -5.38 -16.92
CA ALA A 102 4.20 -4.45 -17.16
C ALA A 102 3.77 -2.98 -17.23
N LEU A 103 2.52 -2.67 -17.54
CA LEU A 103 2.05 -1.30 -17.69
C LEU A 103 1.45 -0.73 -16.41
N TRP A 104 1.28 -1.55 -15.38
CA TRP A 104 0.58 -1.14 -14.17
C TRP A 104 1.52 -0.47 -13.17
N ILE A 105 1.02 0.61 -12.58
CA ILE A 105 1.67 1.34 -11.49
C ILE A 105 1.40 0.60 -10.19
N PRO A 106 2.42 0.13 -9.46
CA PRO A 106 2.28 -0.73 -8.30
C PRO A 106 1.90 0.04 -7.02
N GLU A 107 0.88 0.90 -7.12
CA GLU A 107 0.48 1.82 -6.06
C GLU A 107 -1.02 1.73 -5.75
N GLY A 108 -1.37 2.05 -4.50
CA GLY A 108 -2.74 2.16 -4.04
C GLY A 108 -3.44 0.84 -3.67
N PRO A 109 -4.71 0.95 -3.23
CA PRO A 109 -5.47 -0.18 -2.68
C PRO A 109 -5.88 -1.21 -3.74
N ALA A 110 -6.06 -0.78 -4.99
CA ALA A 110 -6.39 -1.68 -6.10
C ALA A 110 -5.22 -2.63 -6.39
N TRP A 111 -4.00 -2.10 -6.53
CA TRP A 111 -2.79 -2.90 -6.68
C TRP A 111 -2.61 -3.90 -5.53
N SER A 112 -2.68 -3.42 -4.29
CA SER A 112 -2.55 -4.26 -3.08
C SER A 112 -3.60 -5.39 -3.04
N SER A 113 -4.84 -5.10 -3.43
CA SER A 113 -5.92 -6.08 -3.50
C SER A 113 -5.66 -7.14 -4.57
N MET A 114 -5.09 -6.74 -5.71
CA MET A 114 -4.73 -7.64 -6.79
C MET A 114 -3.61 -8.60 -6.39
N CYS A 115 -2.53 -8.09 -5.78
CA CYS A 115 -1.45 -8.93 -5.25
C CYS A 115 -1.96 -9.91 -4.20
N GLY A 116 -2.77 -9.43 -3.24
CA GLY A 116 -3.41 -10.28 -2.24
C GLY A 116 -4.36 -11.31 -2.86
N GLY A 117 -5.04 -10.98 -3.96
CA GLY A 117 -5.85 -11.91 -4.74
C GLY A 117 -5.02 -13.02 -5.39
N TYR A 118 -3.92 -12.67 -6.05
CA TYR A 118 -2.97 -13.64 -6.62
C TYR A 118 -2.40 -14.58 -5.56
N THR A 119 -1.90 -14.05 -4.44
CA THR A 119 -1.37 -14.87 -3.33
C THR A 119 -2.45 -15.78 -2.73
N ARG A 120 -3.72 -15.34 -2.67
CA ARG A 120 -4.82 -16.20 -2.23
C ARG A 120 -5.06 -17.37 -3.17
N LEU A 121 -4.96 -17.18 -4.49
CA LEU A 121 -5.08 -18.28 -5.46
C LEU A 121 -3.89 -19.24 -5.33
N LEU A 122 -2.66 -18.71 -5.24
CA LEU A 122 -1.45 -19.52 -5.05
C LEU A 122 -1.50 -20.34 -3.75
N ARG A 123 -2.01 -19.76 -2.66
CA ARG A 123 -2.20 -20.46 -1.37
C ARG A 123 -3.06 -21.72 -1.54
N ARG A 124 -4.05 -21.72 -2.43
CA ARG A 124 -4.92 -22.88 -2.65
C ARG A 124 -4.18 -24.11 -3.18
N LEU A 125 -3.00 -23.96 -3.78
CA LEU A 125 -2.14 -25.10 -4.13
C LEU A 125 -1.70 -25.90 -2.89
N LEU A 126 -1.63 -25.24 -1.73
CA LEU A 126 -1.25 -25.87 -0.47
C LEU A 126 -2.41 -26.65 0.19
N SER A 127 -3.60 -26.63 -0.40
CA SER A 127 -4.80 -27.31 0.14
C SER A 127 -4.64 -28.82 0.29
N THR A 128 -3.73 -29.44 -0.49
CA THR A 128 -3.40 -30.86 -0.36
C THR A 128 -2.71 -31.19 0.97
N ARG A 129 -1.98 -30.23 1.53
CA ARG A 129 -1.23 -30.37 2.80
C ARG A 129 -1.96 -29.71 3.97
N TYR A 130 -2.62 -28.58 3.74
CA TYR A 130 -3.34 -27.82 4.77
C TYR A 130 -4.83 -27.80 4.44
N LYS A 131 -5.62 -28.60 5.17
CA LYS A 131 -7.06 -28.74 4.96
C LYS A 131 -7.86 -27.70 5.74
N GLY A 132 -9.01 -27.32 5.18
CA GLY A 132 -10.01 -26.50 5.86
C GLY A 132 -9.48 -25.12 6.26
N SER A 133 -9.77 -24.71 7.50
CA SER A 133 -9.42 -23.37 7.98
C SER A 133 -7.92 -23.12 8.12
N ARG A 134 -7.13 -24.17 8.37
CA ARG A 134 -5.66 -24.06 8.52
C ARG A 134 -4.97 -23.48 7.30
N LEU A 135 -5.59 -23.62 6.12
CA LEU A 135 -5.09 -23.02 4.90
C LEU A 135 -5.01 -21.50 5.02
N PHE A 136 -6.00 -20.86 5.63
CA PHE A 136 -6.06 -19.40 5.78
C PHE A 136 -5.11 -18.85 6.84
N ASP A 137 -4.64 -19.72 7.75
CA ASP A 137 -3.64 -19.37 8.75
C ASP A 137 -2.22 -19.29 8.16
N VAL A 138 -2.00 -19.83 6.96
CA VAL A 138 -0.71 -19.81 6.28
C VAL A 138 -0.31 -18.37 5.89
N PRO A 139 0.78 -17.82 6.47
CA PRO A 139 1.27 -16.49 6.15
C PRO A 139 1.52 -16.31 4.65
N ALA A 140 1.19 -15.15 4.08
CA ALA A 140 1.45 -14.88 2.66
C ALA A 140 2.93 -15.08 2.27
N PRO A 141 3.94 -14.61 3.03
CA PRO A 141 5.35 -14.88 2.70
C PRO A 141 5.66 -16.39 2.63
N PHE A 142 5.11 -17.17 3.56
CA PHE A 142 5.30 -18.62 3.57
C PHE A 142 4.67 -19.29 2.34
N VAL A 143 3.56 -18.77 1.81
CA VAL A 143 2.96 -19.31 0.57
C VAL A 143 3.96 -19.23 -0.59
N HIS A 144 4.62 -18.10 -0.76
CA HIS A 144 5.61 -17.91 -1.83
C HIS A 144 6.85 -18.78 -1.62
N ILE A 145 7.35 -18.87 -0.39
CA ILE A 145 8.47 -19.77 -0.03
C ILE A 145 8.11 -21.24 -0.32
N ALA A 146 6.96 -21.69 0.16
CA ALA A 146 6.55 -23.09 0.06
C ALA A 146 6.23 -23.51 -1.37
N THR A 147 5.70 -22.60 -2.20
CA THR A 147 5.41 -22.89 -3.60
C THR A 147 6.60 -22.66 -4.53
N GLY A 148 7.60 -21.87 -4.10
CA GLY A 148 8.69 -21.41 -4.96
C GLY A 148 8.27 -20.36 -6.00
N SER A 149 7.03 -19.86 -5.94
CA SER A 149 6.51 -18.85 -6.86
C SER A 149 6.68 -17.45 -6.30
N TRP A 150 7.06 -16.51 -7.17
CA TRP A 150 7.21 -15.12 -6.77
C TRP A 150 5.87 -14.47 -6.45
N CYS A 151 5.90 -13.35 -5.71
CA CYS A 151 4.73 -12.50 -5.60
C CYS A 151 4.46 -11.77 -6.92
N LEU A 152 3.23 -11.27 -7.05
CA LEU A 152 2.77 -10.62 -8.27
C LEU A 152 3.60 -9.37 -8.60
N GLU A 153 4.10 -8.71 -7.57
CA GLU A 153 4.97 -7.54 -7.65
C GLU A 153 6.29 -7.83 -8.36
N LEU A 154 6.94 -8.95 -8.05
CA LEU A 154 8.19 -9.34 -8.72
C LEU A 154 7.93 -9.81 -10.15
N HIS A 155 6.80 -10.48 -10.40
CA HIS A 155 6.37 -10.77 -11.77
C HIS A 155 6.14 -9.48 -12.57
N ALA A 156 5.57 -8.45 -11.93
CA ALA A 156 5.36 -7.14 -12.54
C ALA A 156 6.68 -6.43 -12.84
N ALA A 157 7.62 -6.41 -11.88
CA ALA A 157 8.95 -5.81 -12.05
C ALA A 157 9.71 -6.49 -13.20
N LYS A 158 9.76 -7.83 -13.21
CA LYS A 158 10.36 -8.59 -14.33
C LYS A 158 9.71 -8.24 -15.67
N SER A 159 8.38 -8.14 -15.71
CA SER A 159 7.64 -7.84 -16.94
C SER A 159 7.89 -6.40 -17.40
N ARG A 160 7.96 -5.43 -16.47
CA ARG A 160 8.33 -4.02 -16.75
C ARG A 160 9.72 -3.91 -17.33
N LEU A 161 10.71 -4.50 -16.68
CA LEU A 161 12.09 -4.47 -17.13
C LEU A 161 12.27 -5.21 -18.47
N GLY A 162 11.54 -6.31 -18.69
CA GLY A 162 11.49 -6.97 -20.00
C GLY A 162 10.87 -6.09 -21.09
N THR A 163 9.85 -5.30 -20.74
CA THR A 163 9.23 -4.32 -21.64
C THR A 163 10.18 -3.17 -21.95
N LEU A 164 10.90 -2.65 -20.95
CA LEU A 164 11.95 -1.65 -21.13
C LEU A 164 13.02 -2.14 -22.12
N SER A 165 13.53 -3.37 -21.97
CA SER A 165 14.50 -3.93 -22.92
C SER A 165 13.94 -4.04 -24.34
N ALA A 166 12.65 -4.40 -24.49
CA ALA A 166 12.01 -4.46 -25.79
C ALA A 166 11.89 -3.05 -26.43
N MET A 167 11.53 -2.05 -25.62
CA MET A 167 11.43 -0.66 -26.04
C MET A 167 12.79 -0.04 -26.39
N ALA A 168 13.86 -0.44 -25.70
CA ALA A 168 15.22 0.00 -26.03
C ALA A 168 15.65 -0.49 -27.42
N ARG A 169 15.24 -1.71 -27.82
CA ARG A 169 15.55 -2.26 -29.15
C ARG A 169 14.74 -1.63 -30.26
N ASN A 170 13.43 -1.49 -30.05
CA ASN A 170 12.50 -1.00 -31.06
C ASN A 170 11.64 0.12 -30.46
N PRO A 171 12.18 1.34 -30.34
CA PRO A 171 11.51 2.44 -29.64
C PRO A 171 10.36 3.00 -30.50
N PRO A 172 9.08 2.84 -30.10
CA PRO A 172 8.00 3.55 -30.77
C PRO A 172 8.08 5.01 -30.33
N ALA A 173 8.51 5.91 -31.23
CA ALA A 173 8.70 7.33 -30.90
C ALA A 173 7.47 7.98 -30.20
N PRO A 174 6.22 7.71 -30.62
CA PRO A 174 5.05 8.25 -29.92
C PRO A 174 4.92 7.74 -28.47
N LEU A 175 5.28 6.48 -28.22
CA LEU A 175 5.20 5.90 -26.88
C LEU A 175 6.24 6.54 -25.94
N TRP A 176 7.47 6.74 -26.42
CA TRP A 176 8.50 7.41 -25.64
C TRP A 176 8.14 8.86 -25.31
N ALA A 177 7.55 9.59 -26.27
CA ALA A 177 7.06 10.94 -26.01
C ALA A 177 5.99 10.96 -24.90
N VAL A 178 5.03 10.03 -24.94
CA VAL A 178 4.00 9.90 -23.90
C VAL A 178 4.61 9.57 -22.54
N LEU A 179 5.54 8.60 -22.47
CA LEU A 179 6.19 8.22 -21.23
C LEU A 179 7.05 9.35 -20.64
N GLN A 180 7.73 10.11 -21.49
CA GLN A 180 8.52 11.27 -21.08
C GLN A 180 7.63 12.40 -20.54
N GLN A 181 6.41 12.54 -21.05
CA GLN A 181 5.46 13.52 -20.53
C GLN A 181 4.81 13.05 -19.21
N GLU A 182 4.47 11.76 -19.10
CA GLU A 182 3.72 11.19 -17.97
C GLU A 182 4.60 10.91 -16.74
N GLN A 183 5.84 10.44 -16.96
CA GLN A 183 6.89 10.17 -15.98
C GLN A 183 6.59 9.12 -14.88
N LYS A 184 5.34 8.80 -14.53
CA LYS A 184 5.06 7.88 -13.42
C LYS A 184 5.54 6.48 -13.73
N TRP A 185 5.29 5.98 -14.94
CA TRP A 185 5.81 4.66 -15.32
C TRP A 185 7.34 4.62 -15.32
N LEU A 186 8.00 5.67 -15.81
CA LEU A 186 9.47 5.77 -15.79
C LEU A 186 10.04 5.81 -14.37
N LYS A 187 9.37 6.49 -13.43
CA LYS A 187 9.75 6.47 -12.01
C LYS A 187 9.66 5.07 -11.41
N VAL A 188 8.62 4.29 -11.74
CA VAL A 188 8.50 2.90 -11.30
C VAL A 188 9.61 2.03 -11.90
N VAL A 189 9.89 2.20 -13.19
CA VAL A 189 10.98 1.48 -13.86
C VAL A 189 12.35 1.83 -13.28
N SER A 190 12.58 3.10 -12.92
CA SER A 190 13.80 3.53 -12.26
C SER A 190 14.01 2.79 -10.94
N LYS A 191 12.96 2.70 -10.10
CA LYS A 191 12.98 1.89 -8.86
C LYS A 191 13.25 0.41 -9.13
N ASP A 192 12.66 -0.14 -10.21
CA ASP A 192 12.93 -1.54 -10.59
C ASP A 192 14.37 -1.76 -11.07
N LEU A 193 14.98 -0.78 -11.75
CA LEU A 193 16.38 -0.83 -12.17
C LEU A 193 17.33 -0.66 -10.98
N GLU A 194 16.97 0.15 -9.99
CA GLU A 194 17.73 0.36 -8.76
C GLU A 194 17.93 -0.94 -7.99
N MET A 195 16.89 -1.76 -7.90
CA MET A 195 16.99 -3.11 -7.33
C MET A 195 18.07 -3.95 -8.02
N ILE A 196 18.30 -3.79 -9.32
CA ILE A 196 19.32 -4.54 -10.07
C ILE A 196 20.67 -3.87 -9.93
N LYS A 197 20.74 -2.54 -10.02
CA LYS A 197 21.98 -1.77 -9.91
C LYS A 197 22.67 -2.02 -8.56
N ASN A 198 21.91 -2.15 -7.48
CA ASN A 198 22.44 -2.45 -6.15
C ASN A 198 23.15 -3.81 -6.04
N GLU A 199 22.89 -4.74 -6.96
CA GLU A 199 23.53 -6.06 -6.99
C GLU A 199 24.68 -6.16 -8.00
N TYR A 200 24.80 -5.20 -8.92
CA TYR A 200 25.77 -5.24 -10.01
C TYR A 200 26.39 -3.86 -10.24
N ASP A 201 27.57 -3.67 -9.66
CA ASP A 201 28.31 -2.41 -9.73
C ASP A 201 28.69 -2.00 -11.16
N ASP A 202 28.85 -2.97 -12.07
CA ASP A 202 29.21 -2.74 -13.47
C ASP A 202 28.09 -2.15 -14.34
N LEU A 203 26.86 -2.07 -13.81
CA LEU A 203 25.75 -1.41 -14.49
C LEU A 203 25.87 0.12 -14.44
N PRO A 204 25.40 0.85 -15.47
CA PRO A 204 25.43 2.32 -15.46
C PRO A 204 24.57 2.89 -14.32
N ASP A 205 24.89 4.10 -13.87
CA ASP A 205 24.12 4.76 -12.81
C ASP A 205 22.73 5.19 -13.30
N LEU A 206 21.80 5.41 -12.36
CA LEU A 206 20.40 5.76 -12.64
C LEU A 206 20.19 7.27 -12.74
N ASN A 207 21.06 7.94 -13.48
CA ASN A 207 20.94 9.37 -13.78
C ASN A 207 20.68 9.57 -15.28
N ALA A 208 20.20 10.76 -15.64
CA ALA A 208 19.87 11.07 -17.03
C ALA A 208 21.09 11.03 -17.97
N ALA A 209 22.29 11.34 -17.46
CA ALA A 209 23.52 11.36 -18.25
C ALA A 209 23.99 9.95 -18.65
N ASP A 210 23.72 8.94 -17.83
CA ASP A 210 24.04 7.53 -18.11
C ASP A 210 22.96 6.79 -18.91
N TRP A 211 21.83 7.43 -19.23
CA TRP A 211 20.77 6.80 -20.05
C TRP A 211 21.28 6.24 -21.39
N PRO A 212 22.14 6.92 -22.16
CA PRO A 212 22.72 6.34 -23.38
C PRO A 212 23.44 5.01 -23.12
N ARG A 213 24.17 4.88 -22.00
CA ARG A 213 24.85 3.64 -21.63
C ARG A 213 23.85 2.55 -21.26
N TRP A 214 22.79 2.89 -20.52
CA TRP A 214 21.67 1.97 -20.25
C TRP A 214 21.00 1.50 -21.54
N TRP A 215 20.74 2.41 -22.47
CA TRP A 215 20.14 2.07 -23.75
C TRP A 215 21.00 1.09 -24.56
N HIS A 216 22.30 1.37 -24.69
CA HIS A 216 23.26 0.46 -25.33
C HIS A 216 23.30 -0.90 -24.62
N TYR A 217 23.40 -0.90 -23.29
CA TYR A 217 23.42 -2.13 -22.51
C TYR A 217 22.15 -2.98 -22.71
N LEU A 218 20.96 -2.37 -22.60
CA LEU A 218 19.68 -3.04 -22.76
C LEU A 218 19.46 -3.56 -24.19
N ARG A 219 19.98 -2.84 -25.19
CA ARG A 219 19.88 -3.23 -26.60
C ARG A 219 20.83 -4.38 -26.94
N ASP A 220 22.07 -4.30 -26.48
CA ASP A 220 23.17 -5.17 -26.92
C ASP A 220 23.33 -6.40 -26.00
N ASN A 221 22.89 -6.32 -24.74
CA ASN A 221 23.06 -7.37 -23.72
C ASN A 221 21.74 -7.93 -23.15
N VAL A 222 20.67 -7.98 -23.96
CA VAL A 222 19.31 -8.38 -23.52
C VAL A 222 19.27 -9.69 -22.73
N SER A 223 19.95 -10.72 -23.20
CA SER A 223 19.96 -12.05 -22.55
C SER A 223 20.63 -11.99 -21.18
N GLN A 224 21.77 -11.29 -21.09
CA GLN A 224 22.49 -11.09 -19.85
C GLN A 224 21.65 -10.27 -18.86
N PHE A 225 21.03 -9.17 -19.33
CA PHE A 225 20.15 -8.36 -18.51
C PHE A 225 18.97 -9.17 -17.96
N LYS A 226 18.27 -9.94 -18.81
CA LYS A 226 17.17 -10.83 -18.36
C LYS A 226 17.62 -11.86 -17.33
N GLN A 227 18.83 -12.40 -17.47
CA GLN A 227 19.42 -13.33 -16.51
C GLN A 227 19.72 -12.64 -15.18
N ARG A 228 20.32 -11.44 -15.21
CA ARG A 228 20.60 -10.63 -14.01
C ARG A 228 19.31 -10.27 -13.28
N VAL A 229 18.29 -9.77 -14.00
CA VAL A 229 16.95 -9.52 -13.45
C VAL A 229 16.40 -10.76 -12.77
N LYS A 230 16.44 -11.91 -13.44
CA LYS A 230 15.96 -13.18 -12.86
C LYS A 230 16.73 -13.52 -11.57
N LYS A 231 18.06 -13.42 -11.58
CA LYS A 231 18.91 -13.76 -10.43
C LYS A 231 18.62 -12.85 -9.24
N THR A 232 18.62 -11.53 -9.44
CA THR A 232 18.27 -10.53 -8.41
C THR A 232 16.90 -10.81 -7.80
N LEU A 233 15.88 -11.08 -8.63
CA LEU A 233 14.53 -11.36 -8.12
C LEU A 233 14.40 -12.74 -7.44
N GLN A 234 15.29 -13.69 -7.71
CA GLN A 234 15.35 -14.99 -7.01
C GLN A 234 16.04 -14.89 -5.65
N GLU A 235 17.10 -14.08 -5.59
CA GLU A 235 17.88 -13.84 -4.37
C GLU A 235 17.15 -12.87 -3.43
N PHE A 236 16.22 -12.08 -3.96
CA PHE A 236 15.37 -11.20 -3.17
C PHE A 236 14.67 -11.99 -2.05
N PRO A 237 15.02 -11.76 -0.77
CA PRO A 237 14.56 -12.63 0.29
C PRO A 237 13.04 -12.57 0.37
N ALA A 238 12.38 -13.72 0.32
CA ALA A 238 10.93 -13.80 0.57
C ALA A 238 10.54 -13.23 1.96
N MET A 239 11.51 -13.06 2.86
CA MET A 239 11.39 -12.38 4.16
C MET A 239 11.68 -10.86 4.12
N ALA A 240 12.45 -10.35 3.16
CA ALA A 240 12.65 -8.90 2.98
C ALA A 240 11.37 -8.22 2.49
N TRP A 241 10.46 -8.99 1.88
CA TRP A 241 9.08 -8.58 1.63
C TRP A 241 8.23 -8.66 2.89
N GLY A 242 8.39 -7.65 3.75
CA GLY A 242 7.35 -7.24 4.67
C GLY A 242 6.16 -6.71 3.86
N CYS A 243 5.30 -7.58 3.32
CA CYS A 243 3.98 -7.16 2.88
C CYS A 243 3.39 -6.31 4.01
N ARG A 244 3.21 -5.00 3.79
CA ARG A 244 2.78 -4.03 4.82
C ARG A 244 1.52 -4.51 5.54
N SER A 245 0.65 -5.22 4.81
CA SER A 245 -0.58 -5.83 5.33
C SER A 245 -0.34 -7.09 6.19
N CYS A 246 0.70 -7.89 5.89
CA CYS A 246 1.04 -9.10 6.63
C CYS A 246 1.88 -8.85 7.89
N ARG A 247 2.84 -7.90 7.89
CA ARG A 247 3.62 -7.54 9.09
C ARG A 247 2.73 -7.03 10.23
N ARG A 248 1.68 -6.26 9.91
CA ARG A 248 0.67 -5.76 10.87
C ARG A 248 -0.19 -6.86 11.49
N SER A 249 -0.50 -7.92 10.73
CA SER A 249 -1.41 -8.98 11.19
C SER A 249 -0.76 -10.01 12.13
N PHE A 250 0.57 -10.18 12.09
CA PHE A 250 1.28 -11.14 12.96
C PHE A 250 1.65 -10.54 14.32
N LYS A 251 1.97 -9.25 14.38
CA LYS A 251 2.46 -8.64 15.62
C LYS A 251 1.39 -8.55 16.72
N SER A 252 0.13 -8.27 16.37
CA SER A 252 -0.95 -8.08 17.33
C SER A 252 -1.60 -9.37 17.84
N LYS A 253 -1.55 -10.46 17.07
CA LYS A 253 -2.20 -11.75 17.42
C LYS A 253 -1.64 -12.39 18.70
N GLY A 254 -0.36 -12.16 19.00
CA GLY A 254 0.27 -12.66 20.21
C GLY A 254 -0.17 -11.95 21.49
N CYS A 255 -0.96 -10.88 21.43
CA CYS A 255 -1.32 -10.09 22.61
C CYS A 255 -2.85 -10.05 22.88
N VAL A 256 -3.65 -10.80 22.12
CA VAL A 256 -5.11 -10.79 22.25
C VAL A 256 -5.55 -11.82 23.29
N GLN A 257 -5.91 -11.37 24.49
CA GLN A 257 -6.50 -12.22 25.53
C GLN A 257 -7.79 -11.58 26.07
N GLY A 258 -8.90 -12.32 25.98
CA GLY A 258 -10.22 -11.82 26.39
C GLY A 258 -10.72 -10.64 25.56
N SER A 259 -11.61 -9.83 26.12
CA SER A 259 -12.16 -8.66 25.43
C SER A 259 -11.63 -7.33 25.95
N ILE A 260 -10.75 -7.33 26.95
CA ILE A 260 -10.19 -6.11 27.56
C ILE A 260 -8.72 -5.95 27.12
N CYS A 261 -8.36 -4.78 26.62
CA CYS A 261 -6.96 -4.45 26.36
C CYS A 261 -6.27 -4.14 27.69
N ALA A 262 -5.37 -5.01 28.18
CA ALA A 262 -4.69 -4.78 29.45
C ALA A 262 -3.73 -3.56 29.43
N ALA A 263 -3.38 -3.04 28.25
CA ALA A 263 -2.60 -1.82 28.11
C ALA A 263 -3.45 -0.56 28.35
N CYS A 264 -4.48 -0.36 27.53
CA CYS A 264 -5.29 0.85 27.59
C CYS A 264 -6.53 0.73 28.47
N GLY A 265 -6.82 -0.43 29.04
CA GLY A 265 -7.99 -0.68 29.89
C GLY A 265 -9.35 -0.66 29.20
N ARG A 266 -9.41 -0.46 27.88
CA ARG A 266 -10.68 -0.50 27.13
C ARG A 266 -11.22 -1.92 27.00
N GLN A 267 -12.48 -2.09 27.35
CA GLN A 267 -13.26 -3.30 27.12
C GLN A 267 -13.97 -3.21 25.78
N TYR A 268 -13.67 -4.16 24.89
CA TYR A 268 -14.30 -4.33 23.60
C TYR A 268 -15.44 -5.35 23.68
N TRP A 269 -16.34 -5.32 22.70
CA TRP A 269 -17.52 -6.19 22.68
C TRP A 269 -17.16 -7.67 22.54
N ASN A 270 -16.04 -7.95 21.89
CA ASN A 270 -15.51 -9.28 21.67
C ASN A 270 -13.99 -9.23 21.41
N THR A 271 -13.35 -10.39 21.43
CA THR A 271 -11.92 -10.55 21.09
C THR A 271 -11.57 -10.04 19.70
N GLU A 272 -12.52 -10.04 18.74
CA GLU A 272 -12.28 -9.55 17.39
C GLU A 272 -12.04 -8.03 17.35
N ARG A 273 -12.87 -7.26 18.05
CA ARG A 273 -12.72 -5.81 18.15
C ARG A 273 -11.44 -5.46 18.89
N LEU A 274 -11.10 -6.20 19.95
CA LEU A 274 -9.80 -6.09 20.60
C LEU A 274 -8.64 -6.39 19.62
N SER A 275 -8.74 -7.46 18.82
CA SER A 275 -7.72 -7.80 17.82
C SER A 275 -7.55 -6.72 16.75
N THR A 276 -8.65 -6.06 16.38
CA THR A 276 -8.64 -4.92 15.46
C THR A 276 -7.98 -3.72 16.12
N HIS A 277 -8.36 -3.38 17.35
CA HIS A 277 -7.68 -2.34 18.14
C HIS A 277 -6.18 -2.59 18.27
N LEU A 278 -5.75 -3.80 18.65
CA LEU A 278 -4.33 -4.13 18.79
C LEU A 278 -3.60 -4.14 17.43
N ARG A 279 -4.31 -4.30 16.32
CA ARG A 279 -3.71 -4.12 14.99
C ARG A 279 -3.45 -2.64 14.70
N ASP A 280 -4.32 -1.77 15.19
CA ASP A 280 -4.31 -0.34 14.88
C ASP A 280 -3.54 0.49 15.94
N SER A 281 -3.35 -0.03 17.15
CA SER A 281 -2.67 0.63 18.27
C SER A 281 -1.32 -0.01 18.59
N ALA A 282 -0.26 0.54 17.99
CA ALA A 282 1.12 0.10 18.24
C ALA A 282 1.51 0.27 19.73
N LYS A 283 1.12 1.38 20.36
CA LYS A 283 1.36 1.66 21.80
C LYS A 283 0.88 0.51 22.69
N CYS A 284 -0.35 0.02 22.48
CA CYS A 284 -0.90 -1.07 23.28
C CYS A 284 -0.16 -2.40 23.05
N VAL A 285 0.24 -2.71 21.81
CA VAL A 285 0.99 -3.94 21.51
C VAL A 285 2.40 -3.89 22.12
N SER A 286 3.09 -2.76 21.99
CA SER A 286 4.43 -2.56 22.55
C SER A 286 4.40 -2.70 24.08
N TRP A 287 3.44 -2.05 24.75
CA TRP A 287 3.27 -2.19 26.20
C TRP A 287 2.98 -3.62 26.62
N LEU A 288 2.03 -4.31 25.96
CA LEU A 288 1.69 -5.70 26.29
C LEU A 288 2.91 -6.62 26.15
N ARG A 289 3.74 -6.41 25.13
CA ARG A 289 4.98 -7.17 24.96
C ARG A 289 6.02 -6.86 26.02
N ALA A 290 6.22 -5.59 26.34
CA ALA A 290 7.17 -5.16 27.37
C ALA A 290 6.81 -5.77 28.74
N GLN A 291 5.51 -5.89 29.04
CA GLN A 291 4.99 -6.52 30.25
C GLN A 291 4.93 -8.06 30.18
N GLY A 292 5.44 -8.68 29.11
CA GLY A 292 5.39 -10.13 28.92
C GLY A 292 3.97 -10.70 28.77
N LYS A 293 2.97 -9.86 28.48
CA LYS A 293 1.57 -10.24 28.24
C LYS A 293 1.39 -10.77 26.81
N VAL A 294 2.17 -11.80 26.48
CA VAL A 294 2.08 -12.52 25.21
C VAL A 294 1.37 -13.85 25.46
N VAL A 295 0.34 -14.13 24.68
CA VAL A 295 -0.44 -15.36 24.78
C VAL A 295 0.38 -16.50 24.18
N THR A 296 0.50 -17.60 24.92
CA THR A 296 1.21 -18.81 24.48
C THR A 296 0.50 -19.51 23.32
N GLU A 297 -0.82 -19.40 23.27
CA GLU A 297 -1.64 -19.97 22.20
C GLU A 297 -2.17 -18.86 21.28
N VAL A 298 -1.77 -18.90 20.01
CA VAL A 298 -2.21 -17.91 19.00
C VAL A 298 -3.66 -18.17 18.63
N MET A 299 -4.49 -17.13 18.73
CA MET A 299 -5.91 -17.18 18.36
C MET A 299 -6.12 -17.67 16.91
N PRO A 300 -7.20 -18.42 16.61
CA PRO A 300 -7.55 -18.82 15.26
C PRO A 300 -7.64 -17.64 14.29
N GLY A 301 -7.23 -17.81 13.03
CA GLY A 301 -7.29 -16.74 12.04
C GLY A 301 -8.71 -16.22 11.79
N LYS A 302 -8.82 -14.91 11.53
CA LYS A 302 -10.09 -14.26 11.13
C LYS A 302 -10.69 -15.01 9.95
N GLY A 303 -11.95 -15.42 10.08
CA GLY A 303 -12.69 -16.17 9.07
C GLY A 303 -12.61 -17.70 9.17
N SER A 304 -11.85 -18.26 10.11
CA SER A 304 -11.92 -19.70 10.41
C SER A 304 -13.26 -20.07 11.07
N LYS A 305 -13.71 -21.33 10.93
CA LYS A 305 -14.93 -21.81 11.63
C LYS A 305 -14.81 -21.67 13.15
N ALA A 306 -13.62 -21.93 13.70
CA ALA A 306 -13.33 -21.74 15.12
C ALA A 306 -13.41 -20.27 15.54
N PHE A 307 -12.95 -19.35 14.69
CA PHE A 307 -13.09 -17.91 14.90
C PHE A 307 -14.56 -17.47 14.85
N GLN A 308 -15.34 -17.94 13.87
CA GLN A 308 -16.76 -17.62 13.75
C GLN A 308 -17.59 -18.14 14.92
N LYS A 309 -17.39 -19.40 15.32
CA LYS A 309 -18.04 -20.00 16.49
C LYS A 309 -17.78 -19.18 17.74
N ARG A 310 -16.51 -18.81 17.97
CA ARG A 310 -16.10 -17.98 19.11
C ARG A 310 -16.67 -16.57 19.07
N CYS A 311 -16.69 -15.92 17.90
CA CYS A 311 -17.31 -14.59 17.78
C CYS A 311 -18.79 -14.62 18.14
N ALA A 312 -19.50 -15.71 17.84
CA ALA A 312 -20.88 -15.90 18.24
C ALA A 312 -21.01 -16.18 19.75
N GLU A 313 -20.11 -16.98 20.32
CA GLU A 313 -20.10 -17.31 21.76
C GLU A 313 -19.68 -16.14 22.66
N GLU A 314 -18.75 -15.30 22.20
CA GLU A 314 -18.20 -14.15 22.94
C GLU A 314 -18.92 -12.83 22.62
N PHE A 315 -20.01 -12.86 21.84
CA PHE A 315 -20.73 -11.65 21.49
C PHE A 315 -21.43 -11.06 22.72
N SER A 316 -20.98 -9.89 23.16
CA SER A 316 -21.65 -9.08 24.18
C SER A 316 -22.21 -7.80 23.56
N LEU A 317 -23.46 -7.45 23.91
CA LEU A 317 -24.13 -6.21 23.50
C LEU A 317 -23.67 -4.98 24.29
N ALA A 318 -22.78 -5.13 25.27
CA ALA A 318 -22.34 -4.02 26.11
C ALA A 318 -21.47 -3.02 25.32
N PRO A 319 -21.70 -1.70 25.39
CA PRO A 319 -20.89 -0.69 24.69
C PRO A 319 -19.41 -0.74 25.11
N THR A 320 -18.51 -0.23 24.26
CA THR A 320 -17.08 -0.19 24.58
C THR A 320 -16.89 0.79 25.73
N GLN A 321 -16.45 0.28 26.88
CA GLN A 321 -16.26 1.07 28.10
C GLN A 321 -14.81 0.98 28.58
N GLN A 322 -14.35 2.04 29.24
CA GLN A 322 -13.05 2.07 29.90
C GLN A 322 -13.18 1.29 31.22
N ALA A 323 -12.65 0.07 31.29
CA ALA A 323 -12.80 -0.80 32.46
C ALA A 323 -11.79 -0.47 33.57
N HIS A 324 -10.60 0.04 33.22
CA HIS A 324 -9.60 0.52 34.17
C HIS A 324 -8.79 1.67 33.56
N GLN A 325 -8.13 2.46 34.40
CA GLN A 325 -7.18 3.47 33.92
C GLN A 325 -6.02 2.77 33.16
N PRO A 326 -5.48 3.40 32.10
CA PRO A 326 -4.35 2.83 31.37
C PRO A 326 -3.19 2.52 32.33
N ASN A 327 -2.63 1.31 32.23
CA ASN A 327 -1.55 0.86 33.12
C ASN A 327 -0.15 1.32 32.66
N TYR A 328 -0.09 2.09 31.57
CA TYR A 328 1.12 2.86 31.29
C TYR A 328 0.95 4.21 31.99
N THR A 329 1.87 4.53 32.90
CA THR A 329 2.14 5.93 33.20
C THR A 329 2.67 6.54 31.92
N ASP A 330 2.16 7.71 31.55
CA ASP A 330 2.58 8.47 30.35
C ASP A 330 4.07 8.93 30.42
N THR A 331 4.88 8.32 31.29
CA THR A 331 6.13 8.88 31.80
C THR A 331 7.38 8.32 31.15
N GLU A 332 7.27 7.30 30.30
CA GLU A 332 8.35 7.00 29.36
C GLU A 332 7.71 6.76 28.01
N GLU A 333 7.82 7.76 27.14
CA GLU A 333 7.65 7.56 25.71
C GLU A 333 8.65 6.49 25.25
N VAL A 334 8.24 5.22 25.34
CA VAL A 334 9.00 4.11 24.80
C VAL A 334 8.85 4.17 23.28
N TRP A 335 9.66 5.03 22.67
CA TRP A 335 9.80 5.09 21.23
C TRP A 335 10.29 3.75 20.71
N VAL A 336 9.67 3.30 19.61
CA VAL A 336 10.19 2.16 18.84
C VAL A 336 11.54 2.53 18.23
N ASP A 337 12.34 1.52 17.86
CA ASP A 337 13.69 1.76 17.33
C ASP A 337 13.66 2.65 16.07
N GLU A 338 12.61 2.53 15.27
CA GLU A 338 12.41 3.38 14.09
C GLU A 338 12.16 4.86 14.46
N GLN A 339 11.42 5.17 15.52
CA GLN A 339 11.22 6.54 16.01
C GLN A 339 12.51 7.11 16.60
N LYS A 340 13.25 6.30 17.37
CA LYS A 340 14.57 6.67 17.90
C LYS A 340 15.55 6.96 16.77
N GLY A 341 15.53 6.15 15.72
CA GLY A 341 16.33 6.34 14.52
C GLY A 341 16.01 7.65 13.81
N ALA A 342 14.72 7.90 13.55
CA ALA A 342 14.26 9.12 12.89
C ALA A 342 14.64 10.38 13.68
N TYR A 343 14.34 10.40 14.97
CA TYR A 343 14.70 11.53 15.82
C TYR A 343 16.20 11.78 15.85
N ARG A 344 17.04 10.73 16.01
CA ARG A 344 18.50 10.89 15.99
C ARG A 344 19.00 11.45 14.67
N ALA A 345 18.52 10.93 13.55
CA ALA A 345 18.90 11.41 12.21
C ALA A 345 18.51 12.89 12.01
N ILE A 346 17.33 13.30 12.49
CA ILE A 346 16.90 14.70 12.42
C ILE A 346 17.78 15.58 13.32
N CYS A 347 18.03 15.18 14.56
CA CYS A 347 18.92 15.93 15.46
C CYS A 347 20.33 16.06 14.89
N GLU A 348 20.91 14.97 14.37
CA GLU A 348 22.23 14.97 13.75
C GLU A 348 22.28 15.91 12.54
N GLY A 349 21.27 15.90 11.67
CA GLY A 349 21.25 16.78 10.50
C GLY A 349 20.97 18.25 10.83
N LEU A 350 20.07 18.54 11.79
CA LEU A 350 19.81 19.91 12.24
C LEU A 350 21.04 20.52 12.94
N THR A 351 21.75 19.75 13.76
CA THR A 351 22.97 20.21 14.44
C THR A 351 24.22 20.18 13.56
N GLY A 352 24.23 19.33 12.53
CA GLY A 352 25.32 19.25 11.55
C GLY A 352 25.39 20.45 10.60
N GLN A 353 24.31 21.24 10.49
CA GLN A 353 24.30 22.49 9.73
C GLN A 353 24.41 23.69 10.67
N ALA A 354 25.46 24.50 10.46
CA ALA A 354 25.69 25.71 11.25
C ALA A 354 24.67 26.83 10.95
N HIS A 355 24.08 26.83 9.76
CA HIS A 355 23.18 27.88 9.30
C HIS A 355 22.08 27.30 8.41
N TRP A 356 20.84 27.72 8.67
CA TRP A 356 19.66 27.40 7.86
C TRP A 356 19.15 28.68 7.19
N GLN A 357 18.80 28.61 5.90
CA GLN A 357 18.45 29.81 5.13
C GLN A 357 16.98 30.22 5.30
N SER A 358 16.09 29.24 5.49
CA SER A 358 14.66 29.48 5.63
C SER A 358 13.96 28.43 6.50
N VAL A 359 12.75 28.78 6.95
CA VAL A 359 11.82 27.87 7.64
C VAL A 359 11.46 26.69 6.74
N ASP A 360 11.31 26.91 5.43
CA ASP A 360 10.92 25.87 4.49
C ASP A 360 12.03 24.84 4.26
N ASP A 361 13.30 25.24 4.30
CA ASP A 361 14.44 24.31 4.22
C ASP A 361 14.43 23.33 5.39
N ILE A 362 14.12 23.83 6.59
CA ILE A 362 14.03 23.01 7.81
C ILE A 362 12.85 22.05 7.70
N ARG A 363 11.69 22.52 7.23
CA ARG A 363 10.50 21.68 7.01
C ARG A 363 10.79 20.57 6.00
N GLU A 364 11.39 20.93 4.87
CA GLU A 364 11.74 19.97 3.81
C GLU A 364 12.77 18.95 4.32
N PHE A 365 13.76 19.38 5.09
CA PHE A 365 14.75 18.51 5.71
C PHE A 365 14.12 17.53 6.70
N VAL A 366 13.29 18.02 7.63
CA VAL A 366 12.61 17.18 8.64
C VAL A 366 11.70 16.17 7.95
N MET A 367 10.88 16.61 6.99
CA MET A 367 9.98 15.74 6.23
C MET A 367 10.73 14.72 5.35
N GLY A 368 11.81 15.16 4.71
CA GLY A 368 12.68 14.31 3.92
C GLY A 368 13.30 13.20 4.77
N THR A 369 13.81 13.56 5.95
CA THR A 369 14.38 12.61 6.91
C THR A 369 13.32 11.65 7.43
N ILE A 370 12.15 12.14 7.86
CA ILE A 370 11.05 11.29 8.34
C ILE A 370 10.60 10.28 7.28
N ALA A 371 10.57 10.68 6.01
CA ALA A 371 10.18 9.80 4.90
C ALA A 371 11.13 8.60 4.69
N GLU A 372 12.36 8.65 5.21
CA GLU A 372 13.31 7.52 5.19
C GLU A 372 12.95 6.43 6.22
N PHE A 373 12.16 6.78 7.24
CA PHE A 373 11.76 5.87 8.32
C PHE A 373 10.33 5.36 8.13
N PRO A 374 10.04 4.09 8.45
CA PRO A 374 8.72 3.51 8.25
C PRO A 374 7.75 3.84 9.41
N LEU A 375 7.60 5.14 9.73
CA LEU A 375 6.76 5.63 10.82
C LEU A 375 5.28 5.70 10.42
N TYR A 376 4.39 5.64 11.42
CA TYR A 376 3.00 6.05 11.27
C TYR A 376 2.86 7.56 11.49
N TYR A 377 1.86 8.19 10.90
CA TYR A 377 1.62 9.64 11.08
C TYR A 377 1.67 10.13 12.54
N HIS A 378 1.06 9.38 13.47
CA HIS A 378 1.12 9.73 14.90
C HIS A 378 2.49 9.52 15.56
N GLU A 379 3.32 8.64 14.98
CA GLU A 379 4.72 8.45 15.40
C GLU A 379 5.61 9.56 14.84
N GLU A 380 5.37 10.00 13.60
CA GLU A 380 6.00 11.18 13.00
C GLU A 380 5.67 12.42 13.85
N GLN A 381 4.39 12.62 14.17
CA GLN A 381 3.93 13.72 15.01
C GLN A 381 4.63 13.69 16.38
N ALA A 382 4.69 12.53 17.03
CA ALA A 382 5.39 12.40 18.31
C ALA A 382 6.90 12.72 18.20
N VAL A 383 7.56 12.33 17.11
CA VAL A 383 8.97 12.66 16.86
C VAL A 383 9.15 14.17 16.70
N VAL A 384 8.30 14.83 15.91
CA VAL A 384 8.38 16.28 15.66
C VAL A 384 7.99 17.09 16.90
N GLU A 385 6.96 16.69 17.64
CA GLU A 385 6.56 17.33 18.91
C GLU A 385 7.70 17.25 19.94
N ARG A 386 8.35 16.10 20.04
CA ARG A 386 9.50 15.93 20.94
C ARG A 386 10.68 16.80 20.49
N LEU A 387 10.96 16.82 19.19
CA LEU A 387 11.99 17.67 18.61
C LEU A 387 11.73 19.15 18.90
N ALA A 388 10.49 19.63 18.77
CA ALA A 388 10.08 20.99 19.10
C ALA A 388 10.32 21.30 20.58
N SER A 389 9.94 20.37 21.47
CA SER A 389 10.18 20.50 22.91
C SER A 389 11.67 20.56 23.25
N ASP A 390 12.51 19.74 22.62
CA ASP A 390 13.95 19.71 22.89
C ASP A 390 14.65 20.95 22.31
N ALA A 391 14.25 21.43 21.12
CA ALA A 391 14.74 22.68 20.55
C ALA A 391 14.40 23.89 21.43
N ALA A 392 13.16 23.95 21.96
CA ALA A 392 12.74 24.98 22.90
C ALA A 392 13.57 24.96 24.20
N LEU A 393 13.86 23.76 24.71
CA LEU A 393 14.67 23.60 25.90
C LEU A 393 16.11 24.11 25.67
N LEU A 394 16.74 23.69 24.56
CA LEU A 394 18.08 24.13 24.18
C LEU A 394 18.18 25.65 24.06
N TRP A 395 17.22 26.27 23.39
CA TRP A 395 17.13 27.73 23.24
C TRP A 395 17.05 28.46 24.59
N ASN A 396 16.28 27.93 25.54
CA ASN A 396 16.11 28.54 26.84
C ASN A 396 17.32 28.33 27.77
N THR A 397 18.09 27.26 27.58
CA THR A 397 19.27 26.97 28.41
C THR A 397 20.55 27.64 27.91
N GLU A 398 20.80 27.65 26.60
CA GLU A 398 22.03 28.19 26.01
C GLU A 398 21.73 28.93 24.69
N PRO A 399 21.35 30.22 24.74
CA PRO A 399 20.94 30.99 23.56
C PRO A 399 22.05 31.23 22.53
N ASP A 400 23.32 31.12 22.96
CA ASP A 400 24.50 31.30 22.12
C ASP A 400 25.21 29.95 21.85
N GLY A 401 24.46 28.84 21.92
CA GLY A 401 24.96 27.47 21.81
C GLY A 401 25.25 27.01 20.38
N GLN A 402 24.74 25.83 20.01
CA GLN A 402 25.11 25.09 18.79
C GLN A 402 24.67 25.75 17.47
N TRP A 403 23.73 26.70 17.54
CA TRP A 403 23.21 27.46 16.41
C TRP A 403 23.37 28.96 16.67
N ASP A 404 23.53 29.75 15.60
CA ASP A 404 23.36 31.20 15.73
C ASP A 404 21.90 31.55 16.08
N ARG A 405 21.67 32.78 16.54
CA ARG A 405 20.33 33.23 16.98
C ARG A 405 19.29 33.19 15.87
N ASP A 406 19.71 33.47 14.64
CA ASP A 406 18.81 33.48 13.49
C ASP A 406 18.36 32.06 13.14
N THR A 407 19.29 31.12 13.12
CA THR A 407 19.06 29.70 12.87
C THR A 407 18.18 29.08 13.94
N SER A 408 18.48 29.37 15.21
CA SER A 408 17.65 28.88 16.32
C SER A 408 16.20 29.37 16.19
N ARG A 409 16.01 30.65 15.83
CA ARG A 409 14.67 31.19 15.57
C ARG A 409 13.99 30.48 14.41
N LEU A 410 14.69 30.25 13.30
CA LEU A 410 14.14 29.53 12.15
C LEU A 410 13.71 28.10 12.51
N VAL A 411 14.50 27.36 13.30
CA VAL A 411 14.15 26.01 13.78
C VAL A 411 12.92 26.07 14.68
N MET A 412 12.86 27.02 15.59
CA MET A 412 11.70 27.19 16.47
C MET A 412 10.43 27.56 15.69
N ASP A 413 10.51 28.49 14.76
CA ASP A 413 9.38 28.90 13.92
C ASP A 413 8.89 27.75 13.03
N ALA A 414 9.83 26.98 12.46
CA ALA A 414 9.49 25.79 11.67
C ALA A 414 8.73 24.75 12.50
N LEU A 415 9.20 24.44 13.71
CA LEU A 415 8.62 23.40 14.56
C LEU A 415 7.33 23.85 15.27
N ALA A 416 7.19 25.15 15.58
CA ALA A 416 5.98 25.71 16.19
C ALA A 416 4.77 25.63 15.25
N GLU A 417 4.99 25.74 13.94
CA GLU A 417 3.94 25.65 12.94
C GLU A 417 3.71 24.22 12.42
N MET A 418 4.11 23.19 13.18
CA MET A 418 4.00 21.77 12.76
C MET A 418 2.61 21.44 12.22
N GLU A 419 1.54 21.89 12.89
CA GLU A 419 0.17 21.62 12.45
C GLU A 419 -0.11 22.16 11.04
N GLN A 420 0.60 23.18 10.55
CA GLN A 420 0.34 23.74 9.22
C GLN A 420 0.94 22.90 8.08
N TRP A 421 2.09 22.27 8.31
CA TRP A 421 2.86 21.56 7.27
C TRP A 421 2.89 20.05 7.46
N HIS A 422 2.78 19.55 8.70
CA HIS A 422 2.61 18.14 9.01
C HIS A 422 1.12 17.86 9.20
N GLN A 423 0.42 17.69 8.08
CA GLN A 423 -0.99 17.31 8.06
C GLN A 423 -1.10 15.82 7.72
N PRO A 424 -2.05 15.08 8.33
CA PRO A 424 -2.28 13.71 7.91
C PRO A 424 -2.71 13.75 6.46
N PHE A 425 -2.31 12.75 5.68
CA PHE A 425 -2.86 12.59 4.34
C PHE A 425 -4.36 12.26 4.46
N VAL A 426 -5.19 13.30 4.59
CA VAL A 426 -6.63 13.19 4.55
C VAL A 426 -6.98 13.00 3.09
N GLU A 427 -7.48 11.82 2.72
CA GLU A 427 -8.22 11.65 1.47
C GLU A 427 -9.26 12.77 1.42
N ALA A 428 -9.05 13.77 0.56
CA ALA A 428 -9.80 15.01 0.54
C ALA A 428 -11.32 14.75 0.53
N SER A 429 -11.95 14.82 1.71
CA SER A 429 -13.37 14.63 1.94
C SER A 429 -14.10 15.96 1.85
N HIS A 430 -13.92 16.69 0.75
CA HIS A 430 -14.82 17.77 0.35
C HIS A 430 -16.08 17.17 -0.30
N PHE A 431 -16.98 16.56 0.49
CA PHE A 431 -18.36 16.23 0.08
C PHE A 431 -19.26 15.96 1.30
N THR A 432 -19.46 16.96 2.18
CA THR A 432 -20.38 16.82 3.34
C THR A 432 -21.61 17.70 3.30
N VAL A 433 -21.73 18.66 2.36
CA VAL A 433 -22.98 19.45 2.23
C VAL A 433 -24.09 18.69 1.48
N GLU A 434 -23.79 17.63 0.72
CA GLU A 434 -24.80 16.82 0.00
C GLU A 434 -25.39 15.67 0.83
N ALA A 435 -24.76 15.29 1.94
CA ALA A 435 -25.21 14.17 2.77
C ALA A 435 -26.45 14.53 3.60
N GLU A 436 -26.55 15.76 4.12
CA GLU A 436 -27.74 16.21 4.87
C GLU A 436 -28.97 16.39 3.96
N CYS A 437 -28.77 16.78 2.69
CA CYS A 437 -29.85 16.83 1.70
C CYS A 437 -30.41 15.45 1.33
N SER A 438 -29.64 14.38 1.51
CA SER A 438 -30.05 13.02 1.16
C SER A 438 -30.85 12.34 2.27
N LEU A 439 -30.62 12.69 3.54
CA LEU A 439 -31.38 12.16 4.67
C LEU A 439 -32.82 12.72 4.70
N GLY A 440 -32.98 14.02 4.47
CA GLY A 440 -34.30 14.67 4.40
C GLY A 440 -35.18 14.18 3.24
N ARG A 441 -34.58 13.75 2.12
CA ARG A 441 -35.31 13.16 0.98
C ARG A 441 -35.67 11.69 1.18
N PHE A 442 -34.98 10.98 2.08
CA PHE A 442 -35.26 9.58 2.36
C PHE A 442 -36.47 9.43 3.30
N MET A 443 -36.62 10.33 4.28
CA MET A 443 -37.75 10.31 5.22
C MET A 443 -39.09 10.71 4.58
N HIS A 444 -39.09 11.56 3.55
CA HIS A 444 -40.32 11.94 2.85
C HIS A 444 -40.89 10.84 1.92
N ARG A 445 -40.15 9.74 1.69
CA ARG A 445 -40.59 8.63 0.82
C ARG A 445 -41.25 7.46 1.56
N THR A 446 -41.17 7.42 2.89
CA THR A 446 -41.81 6.37 3.69
C THR A 446 -43.27 6.66 4.03
N ASP A 447 -43.74 7.90 3.86
CA ASP A 447 -45.12 8.31 4.16
C ASP A 447 -46.09 8.21 2.96
N SER A 448 -45.65 7.66 1.82
CA SER A 448 -46.49 7.53 0.61
C SER A 448 -46.66 6.10 0.09
N ILE A 449 -46.46 5.10 0.95
CA ILE A 449 -46.85 3.72 0.68
C ILE A 449 -47.94 3.36 1.69
N ASP A 450 -49.14 3.85 1.42
CA ASP A 450 -50.44 3.30 1.82
C ASP A 450 -51.45 3.58 0.69
#